data_AF-A0A962YFN3-F1
#
_entry.id   AF-A0A962YFN3-F1
#
_cell.length_a   1.000
_cell.length_b   1.000
_cell.length_c   1.000
_cell.angle_alpha   90.00
_cell.angle_beta   90.00
_cell.angle_gamma   90.00
#
_symmetry.space_group_name_H-M   'P 1'
#
loop_
_entity.id
_entity.type
_entity.pdbx_description
1 polymer ?
#
loop_
_entity_poly.entity_id
_entity_poly.type
_entity_poly.pdbx_seq_one_letter_code
_entity_poly.pdbx_strand_id
1 'polypeptide(L)' 'MAIIGMLVLTIAIVLAVSYVASIIWGVLFAAALPGYISGLLGGLAALPAWETLKRLRKKKANNESPEQ' A
#
# COMPACT_ATOMS: atom_id res chain seq x y z
N MET A 1 -2.73 10.90 -24.30
CA MET A 1 -2.62 11.29 -22.87
C MET A 1 -2.90 10.09 -21.95
N ALA A 2 -2.08 9.04 -21.96
CA ALA A 2 -2.31 7.84 -21.13
C ALA A 2 -1.25 7.63 -20.03
N ILE A 3 -0.14 8.36 -20.08
CA ILE A 3 1.05 8.15 -19.24
C ILE A 3 0.82 8.64 -17.80
N ILE A 4 -0.02 9.65 -17.61
CA ILE A 4 -0.29 10.27 -16.30
C ILE A 4 -0.96 9.29 -15.32
N GLY A 5 -1.81 8.37 -15.81
CA GLY A 5 -2.51 7.41 -14.94
C GLY A 5 -1.58 6.42 -14.24
N MET A 6 -0.57 5.91 -14.97
CA MET A 6 0.46 5.03 -14.40
C MET A 6 1.43 5.80 -13.50
N LEU A 7 1.75 7.04 -13.85
CA LEU A 7 2.65 7.87 -13.06
C LEU A 7 2.07 8.19 -11.68
N VAL A 8 0.78 8.59 -11.64
CA VAL A 8 0.07 8.86 -10.38
C VAL A 8 -0.03 7.60 -9.52
N LEU A 9 -0.27 6.44 -10.14
CA LEU A 9 -0.34 5.17 -9.40
C LEU A 9 1.01 4.79 -8.80
N THR A 10 2.10 4.89 -9.57
CA THR A 10 3.46 4.62 -9.08
C THR A 10 3.82 5.53 -7.92
N ILE A 11 3.54 6.84 -8.05
CA ILE A 11 3.81 7.81 -6.99
C ILE A 11 3.02 7.46 -5.73
N ALA A 12 1.73 7.13 -5.85
CA ALA A 12 0.90 6.72 -4.73
C ALA A 12 1.44 5.47 -4.01
N ILE A 13 1.93 4.48 -4.78
CA ILE A 13 2.53 3.26 -4.22
C ILE A 13 3.82 3.60 -3.47
N VAL A 14 4.73 4.36 -4.08
CA VAL A 14 6.00 4.73 -3.45
C VAL A 14 5.77 5.54 -2.17
N LEU A 15 4.81 6.47 -2.17
CA LEU A 15 4.44 7.23 -0.97
C LEU A 15 3.88 6.32 0.12
N ALA A 16 2.96 5.41 -0.22
CA ALA A 16 2.39 4.47 0.75
C ALA A 16 3.48 3.56 1.36
N VAL A 17 4.39 3.04 0.53
CA VAL A 17 5.50 2.18 0.97
C VAL A 17 6.46 2.96 1.88
N SER A 18 6.88 4.17 1.49
CA SER A 18 7.75 5.01 2.33
C SER A 18 7.09 5.45 3.63
N TYR A 19 5.78 5.70 3.61
CA TYR A 19 5.02 6.05 4.82
C TYR A 19 4.96 4.89 5.80
N VAL A 20 4.67 3.69 5.31
CA VAL A 20 4.70 2.47 6.13
C VAL A 20 6.10 2.19 6.66
N ALA A 21 7.13 2.33 5.82
CA ALA A 21 8.52 2.18 6.24
C ALA A 21 8.92 3.19 7.33
N SER A 22 8.46 4.44 7.24
CA SER A 22 8.70 5.46 8.28
C SER A 22 7.99 5.13 9.59
N ILE A 23 6.76 4.62 9.55
CA ILE A 23 6.05 4.16 10.75
C ILE A 23 6.79 2.99 11.39
N ILE A 24 7.20 2.01 10.57
CA ILE A 24 7.97 0.86 11.05
C ILE A 24 9.26 1.33 11.71
N TRP A 25 10.04 2.21 11.06
CA TRP A 25 11.29 2.74 11.60
C TRP A 25 11.06 3.54 12.87
N GLY A 26 10.01 4.36 12.91
CA GLY A 26 9.60 5.12 14.09
C GLY A 26 9.24 4.21 15.25
N VAL A 27 8.43 3.17 15.05
CA VAL A 27 8.06 2.23 16.12
C VAL A 27 9.26 1.39 16.57
N LEU A 28 10.16 1.02 15.65
CA LEU A 28 11.33 0.20 15.94
C LEU A 28 12.45 0.98 16.66
N PHE A 29 12.63 2.28 16.35
CA PHE A 29 13.68 3.12 16.93
C PHE A 29 13.19 4.04 18.05
N ALA A 30 11.92 4.47 18.06
CA ALA A 30 11.40 5.38 19.09
C ALA A 30 11.11 4.66 20.42
N ALA A 31 11.15 3.34 20.45
CA ALA A 31 10.91 2.65 21.70
C ALA A 31 11.69 1.35 21.83
N ALA A 32 12.20 1.16 23.04
CA ALA A 32 12.32 -0.14 23.68
C ALA A 32 10.93 -0.81 23.86
N LEU A 33 10.09 -0.83 22.81
CA LEU A 33 8.76 -1.44 22.80
C LEU A 33 8.92 -2.96 22.62
N PRO A 34 8.20 -3.79 23.40
CA PRO A 34 8.18 -5.23 23.21
C PRO A 34 7.82 -5.59 21.76
N GLY A 35 8.67 -6.37 21.07
CA GLY A 35 8.59 -6.62 19.62
C GLY A 35 7.24 -7.13 19.09
N TYR A 36 6.37 -7.65 19.96
CA TYR A 36 5.00 -8.07 19.64
C TYR A 36 4.12 -6.92 19.10
N ILE A 37 4.27 -5.68 19.59
CA ILE A 37 3.42 -4.55 19.20
C ILE A 37 3.69 -4.11 17.75
N SER A 38 4.94 -4.21 17.29
CA SER A 38 5.34 -3.90 15.92
C SER A 38 4.68 -4.85 14.91
N GLY A 39 4.69 -6.16 15.21
CA GLY A 39 4.00 -7.16 14.38
C GLY A 39 2.48 -6.98 14.34
N LEU A 40 1.87 -6.58 15.47
CA LEU A 40 0.44 -6.32 15.55
C LEU A 40 0.02 -5.11 14.71
N LEU A 41 0.77 -4.01 14.81
CA LEU A 41 0.53 -2.80 14.02
C LEU A 41 0.76 -3.05 12.51
N GLY A 42 1.79 -3.82 12.16
CA GLY A 42 2.03 -4.25 10.78
C GLY A 42 0.91 -5.13 10.22
N GLY A 43 0.39 -6.06 11.01
CA GLY A 43 -0.74 -6.92 10.65
C GLY A 43 -2.06 -6.14 10.50
N LEU A 44 -2.34 -5.20 11.41
CA LEU A 44 -3.51 -4.32 11.31
C LEU A 44 -3.42 -3.38 10.10
N ALA A 45 -2.23 -2.89 9.77
CA ALA A 45 -2.00 -2.07 8.58
C ALA A 45 -2.09 -2.88 7.26
N ALA A 46 -1.86 -4.19 7.30
CA ALA A 46 -1.96 -5.06 6.13
C ALA A 46 -3.39 -5.20 5.59
N LEU A 47 -4.40 -5.13 6.47
CA LEU A 47 -5.82 -5.21 6.10
C LEU A 47 -6.26 -4.08 5.14
N PRO A 48 -6.07 -2.77 5.48
CA PRO A 48 -6.40 -1.69 4.55
C PRO A 48 -5.52 -1.70 3.31
N ALA A 49 -4.25 -2.12 3.41
CA ALA A 49 -3.38 -2.27 2.23
C ALA A 49 -3.93 -3.30 1.23
N TRP A 50 -4.43 -4.44 1.74
CA TRP A 50 -5.00 -5.52 0.93
C TRP A 50 -6.31 -5.12 0.24
N GLU A 51 -7.18 -4.41 0.95
CA GLU A 51 -8.41 -3.84 0.40
C GLU A 51 -8.11 -2.90 -0.78
N THR A 52 -7.10 -2.05 -0.62
CA THR A 52 -6.65 -1.08 -1.63
C THR A 52 -6.10 -1.80 -2.86
N LEU A 53 -5.26 -2.81 -2.67
CA LEU A 53 -4.73 -3.63 -3.76
C LEU A 53 -5.84 -4.38 -4.51
N LYS A 54 -6.82 -4.94 -3.80
CA LYS A 54 -7.95 -5.67 -4.39
C LYS A 54 -8.81 -4.76 -5.26
N ARG A 55 -9.05 -3.52 -4.82
CA ARG A 55 -9.78 -2.51 -5.61
C ARG A 55 -9.03 -2.13 -6.88
N LEU A 56 -7.71 -1.95 -6.81
CA LEU A 56 -6.87 -1.66 -7.97
C LEU A 56 -6.88 -2.82 -8.99
N ARG A 57 -6.81 -4.08 -8.52
CA ARG A 57 -6.92 -5.26 -9.40
C ARG A 57 -8.26 -5.33 -10.13
N LYS A 58 -9.37 -5.05 -9.43
CA LYS A 58 -10.72 -5.06 -10.03
C LYS A 58 -10.86 -4.03 -11.15
N LYS A 59 -10.22 -2.86 -10.99
CA LYS A 59 -10.23 -1.80 -12.00
C LYS A 59 -9.44 -2.16 -13.26
N LYS A 60 -8.39 -2.99 -13.15
CA LYS A 60 -7.60 -3.44 -14.30
C LYS A 60 -8.35 -4.50 -15.13
N ALA A 61 -9.00 -5.46 -14.47
CA ALA A 61 -9.76 -6.52 -15.12
C ALA A 61 -10.98 -6.02 -15.92
N ASN A 62 -11.60 -4.90 -15.52
CA ASN A 62 -12.74 -4.31 -16.24
C ASN A 62 -12.34 -3.61 -17.56
N ASN A 63 -11.05 -3.39 -17.79
CA ASN A 63 -10.55 -2.72 -19.01
C ASN A 63 -10.00 -3.72 -20.04
N GLU A 64 -10.08 -5.03 -19.76
CA GLU A 64 -9.55 -6.12 -20.57
C GLU A 64 -10.69 -6.97 -21.20
N SER A 65 -11.90 -6.40 -21.35
CA SER A 65 -12.98 -6.98 -22.16
C SER A 65 -12.96 -6.38 -23.58
N PRO A 66 -12.36 -7.06 -24.58
CA PRO A 66 -12.48 -6.69 -25.98
C PRO A 66 -13.82 -7.17 -26.54
N GLU A 67 -14.83 -6.30 -26.52
CA GLU A 67 -15.92 -6.39 -27.49
C GLU A 67 -16.48 -4.99 -27.83
N GLN A 68 -15.67 -4.23 -28.57
CA GLN A 68 -16.10 -3.32 -29.64
C GLN A 68 -14.98 -3.29 -30.67
#